data_AF-A0A7S0LSY7-F1
#
_entry.id   AF-A0A7S0LSY7-F1
#
_cell.length_a   1.000
_cell.length_b   1.000
_cell.length_c   1.000
_cell.angle_alpha   90.00
_cell.angle_beta   90.00
_cell.angle_gamma   90.00
#
_symmetry.space_group_name_H-M   'P 1'
#
loop_
_entity.id
_entity.type
_entity.pdbx_description
1 polymer ?
#
loop_
_entity_poly.entity_id
_entity_poly.type
_entity_poly.pdbx_seq_one_letter_code
_entity_poly.pdbx_strand_id
1 'polypeptide(L)'
;YYTVLVEPKLRVVSLNTNIVVSGTMFSVLNNPDMGGQLAWLEDVLAQSEALGQKVWIIGHATSKYGWISPQVERFLSLCTRYKDTVAGQFFGHIHTDQFNVISDVNTSEPIGVAYS
;
A
#
# COMPACT_ATOMS: atom_id res chain seq x y z
N TYR A 1 3.36 -11.77 0.30
CA TYR A 1 2.22 -10.91 -0.08
C TYR A 1 1.34 -11.69 -1.03
N TYR A 2 0.04 -11.39 -1.08
CA TYR A 2 -0.92 -12.09 -1.95
C TYR A 2 -2.14 -11.22 -2.22
N THR A 3 -2.98 -11.65 -3.15
CA THR A 3 -4.30 -11.05 -3.38
C THR A 3 -5.37 -12.11 -3.53
N VAL A 4 -6.59 -11.78 -3.12
CA VAL A 4 -7.77 -12.64 -3.28
C VAL A 4 -8.97 -11.77 -3.65
N LEU A 5 -9.81 -12.29 -4.54
CA LEU A 5 -11.13 -11.71 -4.82
C LEU A 5 -12.09 -12.20 -3.74
N VAL A 6 -12.56 -11.30 -2.88
CA VAL A 6 -13.44 -11.66 -1.75
C VAL A 6 -14.91 -11.53 -2.13
N GLU A 7 -15.23 -10.64 -3.07
CA GLU A 7 -16.54 -10.45 -3.68
C GLU A 7 -16.36 -10.12 -5.17
N PRO A 8 -17.38 -10.26 -6.04
CA PRO A 8 -17.25 -10.06 -7.49
C PRO A 8 -16.59 -8.75 -7.94
N LYS A 9 -16.62 -7.71 -7.10
CA LYS A 9 -16.00 -6.39 -7.36
C LYS A 9 -15.10 -5.89 -6.22
N LEU A 10 -14.72 -6.75 -5.27
CA LEU A 10 -13.84 -6.38 -4.18
C LEU A 10 -12.66 -7.35 -4.10
N ARG A 11 -11.47 -6.79 -4.24
CA ARG A 11 -10.21 -7.51 -4.11
C ARG A 11 -9.49 -7.04 -2.84
N VAL A 12 -9.00 -8.00 -2.07
CA VAL A 12 -8.09 -7.71 -0.96
C VAL A 12 -6.66 -7.97 -1.43
N VAL A 13 -5.76 -7.05 -1.12
CA VAL A 13 -4.32 -7.15 -1.37
C VAL A 13 -3.60 -7.09 -0.03
N SER A 14 -2.91 -8.17 0.32
CA SER A 14 -2.11 -8.26 1.55
C SER A 14 -0.63 -8.06 1.25
N LEU A 15 -0.09 -6.94 1.72
CA LEU A 15 1.31 -6.59 1.61
C LEU A 15 2.12 -7.18 2.77
N ASN A 16 3.30 -7.69 2.47
CA ASN A 16 4.33 -7.94 3.47
C ASN A 16 5.12 -6.64 3.71
N THR A 17 4.68 -5.87 4.70
CA THR A 17 5.26 -4.57 5.03
C THR A 17 6.60 -4.69 5.78
N ASN A 18 6.94 -5.87 6.33
CA ASN A 18 8.23 -6.06 7.01
C ASN A 18 9.42 -5.91 6.07
N ILE A 19 9.20 -6.14 4.78
CA ILE A 19 10.23 -6.03 3.74
C ILE A 19 10.70 -4.59 3.59
N VAL A 20 9.78 -3.62 3.73
CA VAL A 20 10.03 -2.19 3.46
C VAL A 20 10.32 -1.38 4.72
N VAL A 21 10.16 -1.98 5.90
CA VAL A 21 10.44 -1.37 7.19
C VAL A 21 11.96 -1.33 7.44
N SER A 22 12.45 -0.14 7.77
CA SER A 22 13.81 0.16 8.18
C SER A 22 14.23 -0.65 9.42
N GLY A 23 15.53 -0.98 9.50
CA GLY A 23 16.07 -1.77 10.61
C GLY A 23 15.85 -3.27 10.50
N THR A 24 15.20 -3.75 9.43
CA THR A 24 15.13 -5.16 9.07
C THR A 24 16.31 -5.57 8.19
N MET A 25 16.70 -6.85 8.22
CA MET A 25 17.78 -7.39 7.39
C MET A 25 17.54 -7.12 5.88
N PHE A 26 16.29 -7.08 5.44
CA PHE A 26 15.93 -6.76 4.05
C PHE A 26 16.25 -5.32 3.65
N SER A 27 16.03 -4.35 4.56
CA SER A 27 16.39 -2.95 4.33
C SER A 27 17.90 -2.73 4.25
N VAL A 28 18.70 -3.54 4.97
CA VAL A 28 20.17 -3.43 5.03
C VAL A 28 20.84 -3.99 3.78
N LEU A 29 20.24 -4.99 3.13
CA LEU A 29 20.79 -5.60 1.91
C LEU A 29 20.66 -4.72 0.66
N ASN A 30 20.11 -3.50 0.80
CA ASN A 30 20.01 -2.48 -0.24
C ASN A 30 19.45 -3.00 -1.57
N ASN A 31 18.48 -3.91 -1.50
CA ASN A 31 17.79 -4.43 -2.68
C ASN A 31 16.80 -3.35 -3.17
N PRO A 32 17.02 -2.70 -4.32
CA PRO A 32 16.23 -1.54 -4.73
C PRO A 32 14.75 -1.85 -4.97
N ASP A 33 14.41 -3.10 -5.29
CA ASP A 33 13.04 -3.53 -5.55
C ASP A 33 12.45 -4.37 -4.39
N MET A 34 13.27 -4.68 -3.38
CA MET A 34 12.93 -5.50 -2.21
C MET A 34 11.93 -6.64 -2.51
N GLY A 35 12.21 -7.41 -3.56
CA GLY A 35 11.40 -8.56 -3.97
C GLY A 35 10.24 -8.26 -4.94
N GLY A 36 10.19 -7.08 -5.57
CA GLY A 36 9.21 -6.80 -6.64
C GLY A 36 7.80 -6.49 -6.16
N GLN A 37 7.61 -6.28 -4.85
CA GLN A 37 6.29 -6.19 -4.26
C GLN A 37 5.50 -4.97 -4.75
N LEU A 38 6.13 -3.79 -4.91
CA LEU A 38 5.42 -2.60 -5.38
C LEU A 38 5.15 -2.63 -6.89
N ALA A 39 6.03 -3.23 -7.68
CA ALA A 39 5.76 -3.50 -9.10
C ALA A 39 4.61 -4.50 -9.26
N TRP A 40 4.62 -5.58 -8.49
CA TRP A 40 3.51 -6.54 -8.42
C TRP A 40 2.20 -5.88 -7.97
N LEU A 41 2.25 -4.98 -6.98
CA LEU A 41 1.08 -4.22 -6.53
C LEU A 41 0.51 -3.37 -7.67
N GLU A 42 1.37 -2.70 -8.44
CA GLU A 42 0.96 -1.90 -9.61
C GLU A 42 0.22 -2.76 -10.64
N ASP A 43 0.74 -3.95 -10.97
CA ASP A 43 0.08 -4.87 -11.89
C ASP A 43 -1.30 -5.31 -11.38
N VAL A 44 -1.43 -5.57 -10.07
CA VAL A 44 -2.70 -5.95 -9.45
C VAL A 44 -3.70 -4.79 -9.47
N LEU A 45 -3.25 -3.56 -9.20
CA LEU A 45 -4.09 -2.36 -9.24
C LEU A 45 -4.56 -2.06 -10.66
N ALA A 46 -3.66 -2.13 -11.65
CA ALA A 46 -3.99 -1.93 -13.06
C ALA A 46 -5.03 -2.95 -13.55
N GLN A 47 -4.86 -4.23 -13.21
CA GLN A 47 -5.86 -5.26 -13.53
C GLN A 47 -7.19 -5.02 -12.83
N SER A 48 -7.17 -4.60 -11.56
CA SER A 48 -8.39 -4.31 -10.80
C SER A 48 -9.15 -3.12 -11.39
N GLU A 49 -8.44 -2.06 -11.79
CA GLU A 49 -9.00 -0.90 -12.49
C GLU A 49 -9.66 -1.32 -13.81
N ALA A 50 -8.96 -2.10 -14.64
CA ALA A 50 -9.49 -2.60 -15.91
C ALA A 50 -10.74 -3.49 -15.75
N LEU A 51 -10.84 -4.21 -14.63
CA LEU A 51 -11.99 -5.05 -14.30
C LEU A 51 -13.08 -4.31 -13.50
N GLY A 52 -12.92 -3.02 -13.22
CA GLY A 52 -13.86 -2.24 -12.41
C GLY A 52 -14.00 -2.73 -10.96
N GLN A 53 -12.94 -3.34 -10.42
CA GLN A 53 -12.86 -3.82 -9.04
C GLN A 53 -12.41 -2.69 -8.11
N LYS A 54 -12.90 -2.72 -6.87
CA LYS A 54 -12.35 -1.96 -5.76
C LYS A 54 -11.31 -2.78 -5.02
N VAL A 55 -10.32 -2.10 -4.45
CA VAL A 55 -9.20 -2.75 -3.76
C VAL A 55 -9.13 -2.29 -2.31
N TRP A 56 -9.04 -3.26 -1.39
CA TRP A 56 -8.60 -3.02 -0.02
C TRP A 56 -7.14 -3.46 0.12
N ILE A 57 -6.30 -2.56 0.61
CA ILE A 57 -4.90 -2.85 0.91
C ILE A 57 -4.78 -3.13 2.41
N ILE A 58 -4.22 -4.28 2.75
CA ILE A 58 -3.94 -4.63 4.15
C ILE A 58 -2.44 -4.88 4.35
N GLY A 59 -1.92 -4.52 5.51
CA GLY A 59 -0.53 -4.74 5.88
C GLY A 59 -0.33 -4.66 7.39
N HIS A 60 0.90 -4.84 7.89
CA HIS A 60 1.18 -4.71 9.32
C HIS A 60 1.58 -3.27 9.68
N ALA A 61 2.67 -2.77 9.10
CA ALA A 61 3.18 -1.41 9.33
C ALA A 61 2.73 -0.46 8.23
N THR A 62 2.25 0.73 8.58
CA THR A 62 1.84 1.75 7.61
C THR A 62 3.05 2.40 6.93
N SER A 63 2.85 2.99 5.75
CA SER A 63 3.88 3.78 5.07
C SER A 63 4.37 5.00 5.85
N LYS A 64 3.61 5.48 6.85
CA LYS A 64 3.99 6.62 7.69
C LYS A 64 5.01 6.26 8.76
N TYR A 65 5.02 5.01 9.22
CA TYR A 65 5.85 4.59 10.35
C TYR A 65 6.83 3.50 9.94
N GLY A 66 8.09 3.88 9.83
CA GLY A 66 9.21 2.93 9.73
C GLY A 66 9.54 2.45 8.31
N TRP A 67 8.73 2.74 7.29
CA TRP A 67 9.09 2.44 5.91
C TRP A 67 10.24 3.33 5.41
N ILE A 68 11.11 2.81 4.54
CA ILE A 68 12.18 3.60 3.93
C ILE A 68 11.63 4.56 2.86
N SER A 69 12.20 5.77 2.75
CA SER A 69 11.64 6.87 1.94
C SER A 69 11.31 6.50 0.49
N PRO A 70 12.18 5.81 -0.29
CA PRO A 70 11.86 5.49 -1.68
C PRO A 70 10.62 4.61 -1.85
N GLN A 71 10.35 3.73 -0.88
CA GLN A 71 9.18 2.86 -0.91
C GLN A 71 7.91 3.59 -0.52
N VAL A 72 8.01 4.53 0.42
CA VAL A 72 6.91 5.43 0.79
C VAL A 72 6.49 6.25 -0.43
N GLU A 73 7.45 6.88 -1.10
CA GLU A 73 7.20 7.69 -2.30
C GLU A 73 6.55 6.87 -3.42
N ARG A 74 7.07 5.67 -3.71
CA ARG A 74 6.49 4.78 -4.72
C ARG A 74 5.08 4.33 -4.34
N PHE A 75 4.86 3.94 -3.09
CA PHE A 75 3.55 3.52 -2.61
C PHE A 75 2.51 4.64 -2.67
N LEU A 76 2.86 5.85 -2.25
CA LEU A 76 1.96 7.02 -2.31
C LEU A 76 1.67 7.43 -3.76
N SER A 77 2.64 7.28 -4.66
CA SER A 77 2.45 7.49 -6.10
C SER A 77 1.45 6.49 -6.70
N LEU A 78 1.52 5.21 -6.29
CA LEU A 78 0.52 4.20 -6.68
C LEU A 78 -0.86 4.51 -6.10
N CYS A 79 -0.95 4.90 -4.83
CA CYS A 79 -2.21 5.33 -4.23
C CYS A 79 -2.82 6.51 -4.98
N THR A 80 -1.99 7.46 -5.41
CA THR A 80 -2.41 8.62 -6.21
C THR A 80 -2.92 8.20 -7.59
N ARG A 81 -2.16 7.38 -8.33
CA ARG A 81 -2.55 6.91 -9.67
C ARG A 81 -3.85 6.11 -9.64
N TYR A 82 -4.04 5.29 -8.62
CA TYR A 82 -5.16 4.36 -8.51
C TYR A 82 -6.18 4.78 -7.44
N LYS A 83 -6.30 6.08 -7.17
CA LYS A 83 -7.20 6.62 -6.12
C LYS A 83 -8.66 6.21 -6.27
N ASP A 84 -9.13 6.05 -7.50
CA ASP A 84 -10.49 5.58 -7.77
C ASP A 84 -10.64 4.06 -7.64
N THR A 85 -9.54 3.31 -7.59
CA THR A 85 -9.53 1.84 -7.48
C THR A 85 -9.32 1.41 -6.03
N VAL A 86 -8.45 2.08 -5.28
CA VAL A 86 -8.19 1.80 -3.86
C VAL A 86 -9.31 2.39 -3.00
N ALA A 87 -10.11 1.52 -2.38
CA ALA A 87 -11.27 1.91 -1.59
C ALA A 87 -11.04 1.89 -0.07
N GLY A 88 -9.95 1.31 0.40
CA GLY A 88 -9.65 1.24 1.83
C GLY A 88 -8.25 0.72 2.10
N GLN A 89 -7.64 1.20 3.18
CA GLN A 89 -6.34 0.73 3.64
C GLN A 89 -6.37 0.45 5.15
N PHE A 90 -5.86 -0.71 5.55
CA PHE A 90 -5.93 -1.20 6.94
C PHE A 90 -4.60 -1.77 7.38
N PHE A 91 -4.10 -1.24 8.49
CA PHE A 91 -2.80 -1.59 9.05
C PHE A 91 -2.89 -1.75 10.58
N GLY A 92 -1.75 -1.94 11.22
CA GLY A 92 -1.62 -1.97 12.67
C GLY A 92 -0.24 -1.47 13.09
N HIS A 93 0.53 -2.31 13.81
CA HIS A 93 1.90 -2.07 14.29
C HIS A 93 2.04 -1.04 15.42
N ILE A 94 1.27 0.05 15.39
CA ILE A 94 1.33 1.13 16.39
C ILE A 94 0.62 0.82 17.72
N HIS A 95 -0.25 -0.19 17.76
CA HIS A 95 -0.99 -0.63 18.97
C HIS A 95 -1.86 0.47 19.62
N THR A 96 -2.30 1.44 18.82
CA THR A 96 -3.16 2.55 19.24
C THR A 96 -4.16 2.83 18.14
N ASP A 97 -5.41 3.15 18.49
CA ASP A 97 -6.42 3.56 17.52
C ASP A 97 -6.06 4.91 16.88
N GLN A 98 -5.66 4.89 15.61
CA GLN A 98 -5.41 6.09 14.84
C GLN A 98 -5.65 5.87 13.34
N PHE A 99 -5.66 6.97 12.58
CA PHE A 99 -5.71 6.90 11.13
C PHE A 99 -4.82 7.95 10.49
N ASN A 100 -4.45 7.70 9.24
CA ASN A 100 -3.64 8.60 8.44
C ASN A 100 -4.40 8.96 7.17
N VAL A 101 -4.55 10.26 6.91
CA VAL A 101 -5.06 10.75 5.64
C VAL A 101 -3.97 10.56 4.59
N ILE A 102 -4.35 9.92 3.48
CA ILE A 102 -3.51 9.78 2.30
C ILE A 102 -3.87 10.92 1.36
N SER A 103 -2.86 11.71 0.99
CA SER A 103 -3.01 12.83 0.07
C SER A 103 -2.45 12.50 -1.31
N ASP A 104 -3.05 13.07 -2.34
CA ASP A 104 -2.52 13.09 -3.70
C ASP A 104 -1.14 13.76 -3.69
N VAL A 105 -0.13 13.06 -4.22
CA VAL A 105 1.25 13.58 -4.17
C VAL A 105 1.45 14.82 -5.03
N ASN A 106 0.55 15.12 -5.98
CA ASN A 106 0.65 16.27 -6.87
C ASN A 106 -0.19 17.46 -6.39
N THR A 107 -1.38 17.21 -5.83
CA THR A 107 -2.33 18.28 -5.46
C THR A 107 -2.45 18.49 -3.95
N SER A 108 -1.92 17.58 -3.13
CA SER A 108 -2.11 17.53 -1.66
C SER A 108 -3.56 17.32 -1.20
N GLU A 109 -4.51 17.11 -2.12
CA GLU A 109 -5.91 16.82 -1.79
C GLU A 109 -6.03 15.44 -1.13
N PRO A 110 -6.97 15.26 -0.17
CA PRO A 110 -7.19 13.96 0.45
C PRO A 110 -7.81 12.98 -0.56
N ILE A 111 -7.18 11.81 -0.73
CA ILE A 111 -7.60 10.75 -1.66
C ILE A 111 -7.95 9.43 -0.97
N GLY A 112 -7.65 9.29 0.32
CA GLY A 112 -7.96 8.09 1.07
C GLY A 112 -7.58 8.16 2.54
N VAL A 113 -7.85 7.08 3.25
CA VAL A 113 -7.53 6.93 4.68
C VAL A 113 -6.90 5.56 4.90
N ALA A 114 -5.87 5.52 5.74
CA ALA A 114 -5.25 4.31 6.26
C ALA A 114 -5.51 4.20 7.77
N TYR A 115 -6.29 3.21 8.17
CA TYR A 115 -6.63 2.92 9.57
C TYR A 115 -5.53 2.06 10.24
N SER A 116 -5.23 2.27 11.52
CA SER A 116 -4.18 1.54 12.26
C SER A 116 -4.42 1.41 13.75
#